data_AF-A0A8T9IKL6-F1
#
_entry.id   AF-A0A8T9IKL6-F1
#
_cell.length_a   1.000
_cell.length_b   1.000
_cell.length_c   1.000
_cell.angle_alpha   90.00
_cell.angle_beta   90.00
_cell.angle_gamma   90.00
#
_symmetry.space_group_name_H-M   'P 1'
#
loop_
_entity.id
_entity.type
_entity.pdbx_description
1 polymer ?
#
loop_
_entity_poly.entity_id
_entity_poly.type
_entity_poly.pdbx_seq_one_letter_code
_entity_poly.pdbx_strand_id
1 'polypeptide(L)'
;MKTRKQCFEDARQLFISSNQVFIENIQNDAKSIASILGITEDDFINEEVNKAFMKHLDTLPGNSTVRIIEMMAPDEATKKALLLEYYQEISSVLGIPFETYLKENHITL
;
A
#
# COMPACT_ATOMS: atom_id res chain seq x y z
N MET A 1 7.53 11.03 13.43
CA MET A 1 6.85 9.72 13.39
C MET A 1 6.60 9.37 11.94
N LYS A 2 6.87 8.13 11.51
CA LYS A 2 6.57 7.68 10.13
C LYS A 2 5.06 7.64 9.94
N THR A 3 4.58 8.04 8.76
CA THR A 3 3.14 8.06 8.41
C THR A 3 2.73 6.82 7.64
N ARG A 4 1.42 6.51 7.58
CA ARG A 4 0.90 5.43 6.72
C ARG A 4 1.31 5.62 5.26
N LYS A 5 1.23 6.85 4.73
CA LYS A 5 1.68 7.18 3.37
C LYS A 5 3.14 6.82 3.13
N GLN A 6 4.02 7.11 4.09
CA GLN A 6 5.45 6.74 3.99
C GLN A 6 5.64 5.22 4.05
N CYS A 7 4.86 4.48 4.86
CA CYS A 7 4.89 3.01 4.82
C CYS A 7 4.49 2.47 3.44
N PHE A 8 3.45 3.03 2.81
CA PHE A 8 3.04 2.65 1.46
C PHE A 8 4.10 2.97 0.40
N GLU A 9 4.72 4.15 0.46
CA GLU A 9 5.79 4.49 -0.47
C GLU A 9 7.00 3.56 -0.31
N ASP A 10 7.42 3.28 0.91
CA ASP A 10 8.55 2.37 1.15
C ASP A 10 8.24 0.94 0.69
N ALA A 11 7.02 0.45 0.93
CA ALA A 11 6.58 -0.85 0.41
C ALA A 11 6.56 -0.89 -1.11
N ARG A 12 6.12 0.20 -1.76
CA ARG A 12 6.13 0.35 -3.21
C ARG A 12 7.56 0.39 -3.76
N GLN A 13 8.48 1.10 -3.11
CA GLN A 13 9.89 1.11 -3.50
C GLN A 13 10.56 -0.26 -3.32
N LEU A 14 10.21 -0.99 -2.25
CA LEU A 14 10.66 -2.37 -2.09
C LEU A 14 10.13 -3.28 -3.20
N PHE A 15 8.85 -3.12 -3.58
CA PHE A 15 8.27 -3.85 -4.70
C PHE A 15 8.99 -3.55 -6.02
N ILE A 16 9.24 -2.28 -6.34
CA ILE A 16 9.99 -1.85 -7.53
C ILE A 16 11.39 -2.46 -7.54
N SER A 17 12.14 -2.31 -6.45
CA SER A 17 13.51 -2.81 -6.36
C SER A 17 13.61 -4.34 -6.43
N SER A 18 12.57 -5.05 -5.99
CA SER A 18 12.50 -6.52 -6.05
C SER A 18 12.04 -7.05 -7.42
N ASN A 19 11.53 -6.19 -8.31
CA ASN A 19 10.93 -6.59 -9.59
C ASN A 19 11.54 -5.82 -10.78
N GLN A 20 12.86 -5.63 -10.81
CA GLN A 20 13.52 -4.78 -11.83
C GLN A 20 13.18 -5.14 -13.28
N VAL A 21 13.18 -6.43 -13.64
CA VAL A 21 12.85 -6.87 -15.01
C VAL A 21 11.44 -6.43 -15.43
N PHE A 22 10.48 -6.47 -14.50
CA PHE A 22 9.13 -6.01 -14.76
C PHE A 22 9.08 -4.49 -14.97
N ILE A 23 9.84 -3.73 -14.18
CA ILE A 23 9.94 -2.27 -14.30
C ILE A 23 10.58 -1.86 -15.63
N GLU A 24 11.65 -2.55 -16.05
CA GLU A 24 12.30 -2.33 -17.34
C GLU A 24 11.34 -2.57 -18.51
N ASN A 25 10.52 -3.61 -18.43
CA ASN A 25 9.50 -3.89 -19.44
C ASN A 25 8.46 -2.76 -19.53
N ILE A 26 7.93 -2.28 -18.39
CA ILE A 26 7.00 -1.15 -18.38
C ILE A 26 7.64 0.11 -18.97
N GLN A 27 8.90 0.39 -18.63
CA GLN A 27 9.63 1.55 -19.16
C GLN A 27 9.81 1.48 -20.68
N ASN A 28 10.02 0.27 -21.23
CA ASN A 28 10.10 0.08 -22.67
C ASN A 28 8.74 0.24 -23.34
N ASP A 29 7.68 -0.28 -22.73
CA ASP A 29 6.31 -0.15 -23.22
C ASP A 29 5.85 1.32 -23.22
N ALA A 30 6.18 2.07 -22.17
CA ALA A 30 5.82 3.48 -22.00
C ALA A 30 6.18 4.34 -23.22
N LYS A 31 7.38 4.14 -23.80
CA LYS A 31 7.88 4.88 -24.97
C LYS A 31 6.95 4.81 -26.19
N SER A 32 6.22 3.71 -26.32
CA SER A 32 5.30 3.50 -27.45
C SER A 32 3.85 3.76 -27.05
N ILE A 33 3.42 3.28 -25.89
CA ILE A 33 2.01 3.29 -25.48
C ILE A 33 1.58 4.65 -24.94
N ALA A 34 2.43 5.37 -24.21
CA ALA A 34 2.06 6.65 -23.60
C ALA A 34 1.60 7.67 -24.66
N SER A 35 2.31 7.71 -25.80
CA SER A 35 1.96 8.56 -26.94
C SER A 35 0.59 8.22 -27.55
N ILE A 36 0.24 6.93 -27.62
CA ILE A 36 -1.05 6.44 -28.15
C ILE A 36 -2.19 6.82 -27.21
N LEU A 37 -1.95 6.78 -25.89
CA LEU A 37 -2.92 7.11 -24.86
C LEU A 37 -3.03 8.62 -24.58
N GLY A 38 -2.11 9.43 -25.12
CA GLY A 38 -2.08 10.88 -24.89
C GLY A 38 -1.68 11.27 -23.47
N ILE A 39 -0.89 10.43 -22.79
CA ILE A 39 -0.36 10.66 -21.44
C ILE A 39 1.17 10.70 -21.46
N THR A 40 1.80 11.11 -20.35
CA THR A 40 3.26 11.06 -20.24
C THR A 40 3.74 9.63 -19.96
N GLU A 41 5.00 9.33 -20.30
CA GLU A 41 5.62 8.04 -19.97
C GLU A 41 5.63 7.81 -18.45
N ASP A 42 5.89 8.84 -17.66
CA ASP A 42 5.90 8.77 -16.19
C ASP A 42 4.50 8.45 -15.62
N ASP A 43 3.44 9.02 -16.20
CA ASP A 43 2.06 8.71 -15.78
C ASP A 43 1.74 7.24 -16.08
N PHE A 44 2.09 6.77 -17.28
CA PHE A 44 1.90 5.36 -17.66
C PHE A 44 2.66 4.42 -16.73
N ILE A 45 3.95 4.69 -16.49
CA ILE A 45 4.79 3.87 -15.60
C ILE A 45 4.19 3.85 -14.19
N ASN A 46 3.83 5.01 -13.65
CA ASN A 46 3.25 5.08 -12.32
C ASN A 46 1.93 4.31 -12.22
N GLU A 47 1.07 4.40 -13.22
CA GLU A 47 -0.20 3.69 -13.25
C GLU A 47 0.01 2.16 -13.28
N GLU A 48 0.87 1.66 -14.18
CA GLU A 48 1.14 0.23 -14.30
C GLU A 48 1.85 -0.35 -13.07
N VAL A 49 2.79 0.39 -12.50
CA VAL A 49 3.44 0.02 -11.23
C VAL A 49 2.41 -0.02 -10.10
N ASN A 50 1.51 0.96 -10.00
CA ASN A 50 0.50 0.98 -8.96
C ASN A 50 -0.49 -0.18 -9.11
N LYS A 51 -0.94 -0.49 -10.33
CA LYS A 51 -1.79 -1.64 -10.61
C LYS A 51 -1.12 -2.95 -10.18
N ALA A 52 0.13 -3.14 -10.58
CA ALA A 52 0.88 -4.35 -10.24
C ALA A 52 1.16 -4.47 -8.74
N PHE A 53 1.49 -3.36 -8.09
CA PHE A 53 1.69 -3.31 -6.64
C PHE A 53 0.40 -3.66 -5.88
N MET A 54 -0.74 -3.07 -6.25
CA MET A 54 -2.03 -3.41 -5.64
C MET A 54 -2.40 -4.87 -5.87
N LYS A 55 -2.23 -5.38 -7.09
CA LYS A 55 -2.46 -6.79 -7.40
C LYS A 55 -1.56 -7.71 -6.56
N HIS A 56 -0.31 -7.34 -6.34
CA HIS A 56 0.60 -8.08 -5.47
C HIS A 56 0.08 -8.10 -4.02
N LEU A 57 -0.36 -6.95 -3.50
CA LEU A 57 -0.94 -6.87 -2.16
C LEU A 57 -2.20 -7.72 -2.02
N ASP A 58 -3.04 -7.80 -3.06
CA ASP A 58 -4.26 -8.63 -3.06
C ASP A 58 -3.96 -10.14 -3.04
N THR A 59 -2.74 -10.57 -3.43
CA THR A 59 -2.33 -11.98 -3.30
C THR A 59 -1.95 -12.37 -1.88
N LEU A 60 -1.70 -11.40 -1.00
CA LEU A 60 -1.31 -11.65 0.37
C LEU A 60 -2.55 -11.86 1.25
N PRO A 61 -2.55 -12.86 2.16
CA PRO A 61 -3.67 -13.05 3.06
C PRO A 61 -3.77 -11.91 4.08
N GLY A 62 -5.00 -11.43 4.28
CA GLY A 62 -5.34 -10.41 5.28
C GLY A 62 -5.47 -9.01 4.71
N ASN A 63 -5.50 -8.01 5.59
CA ASN A 63 -5.66 -6.61 5.21
C ASN A 63 -4.33 -6.00 4.72
N SER A 64 -4.31 -5.49 3.49
CA SER A 64 -3.11 -4.94 2.86
C SER A 64 -2.50 -3.75 3.61
N THR A 65 -3.33 -2.87 4.18
CA THR A 65 -2.86 -1.73 4.98
C THR A 65 -2.18 -2.20 6.26
N VAL A 66 -2.77 -3.18 6.95
CA VAL A 66 -2.18 -3.77 8.16
C VAL A 66 -0.83 -4.39 7.84
N ARG A 67 -0.75 -5.17 6.75
CA ARG A 67 0.51 -5.80 6.31
C ARG A 67 1.59 -4.80 5.97
N ILE A 68 1.26 -3.74 5.25
CA ILE A 68 2.22 -2.68 4.93
C ILE A 68 2.74 -2.01 6.20
N ILE A 69 1.87 -1.73 7.17
CA ILE A 69 2.29 -1.17 8.46
C ILE A 69 3.19 -2.16 9.20
N GLU A 70 2.85 -3.44 9.26
CA GLU A 70 3.68 -4.48 9.89
C GLU A 70 5.07 -4.62 9.26
N MET A 71 5.16 -4.54 7.93
CA MET A 71 6.43 -4.70 7.21
C MET A 71 7.31 -3.44 7.25
N MET A 72 6.69 -2.26 7.29
CA MET A 72 7.40 -0.99 7.06
C MET A 72 7.50 -0.08 8.28
N ALA A 73 6.80 -0.38 9.37
CA ALA A 73 6.98 0.37 10.60
C ALA A 73 8.40 0.16 11.16
N PRO A 74 9.09 1.24 11.58
CA PRO A 74 10.48 1.14 12.05
C PRO A 74 10.62 0.47 13.42
N ASP A 75 9.55 0.47 14.22
CA ASP A 75 9.51 -0.07 15.57
C ASP A 75 8.06 -0.40 15.99
N GLU A 76 7.94 -1.17 17.08
CA GLU A 76 6.65 -1.63 17.62
C GLU A 76 5.73 -0.47 18.07
N ALA A 77 6.30 0.63 18.60
CA ALA A 77 5.52 1.76 19.06
C ALA A 77 4.86 2.50 17.89
N THR A 78 5.61 2.74 16.82
CA THR A 78 5.14 3.34 15.57
C THR A 78 4.12 2.42 14.90
N LYS A 79 4.38 1.10 14.86
CA LYS A 79 3.43 0.11 14.32
C LYS A 79 2.09 0.19 15.04
N LYS A 80 2.10 0.15 16.37
CA LYS A 80 0.88 0.24 17.19
C LYS A 80 0.12 1.54 16.97
N ALA A 81 0.82 2.68 16.91
CA ALA A 81 0.20 3.97 16.64
C ALA A 81 -0.49 4.03 15.27
N LEU A 82 0.17 3.53 14.23
CA LEU A 82 -0.38 3.50 12.86
C LEU A 82 -1.58 2.56 12.73
N LEU A 83 -1.53 1.39 13.38
CA LEU A 83 -2.65 0.44 13.39
C LEU A 83 -3.85 1.01 14.17
N LEU A 84 -3.59 1.67 15.30
CA LEU A 84 -4.64 2.33 16.09
C LEU A 84 -5.35 3.40 15.27
N GLU A 85 -4.60 4.30 14.61
CA GLU A 85 -5.17 5.32 13.73
C GLU A 85 -6.02 4.70 12.61
N TYR A 86 -5.50 3.65 11.97
CA TYR A 86 -6.19 2.96 10.88
C TYR A 86 -7.51 2.32 11.31
N TYR A 87 -7.50 1.58 12.42
CA TYR A 87 -8.71 0.92 12.90
C TYR A 87 -9.72 1.92 13.48
N GLN A 88 -9.27 3.03 14.07
CA GLN A 88 -10.16 4.12 14.47
C GLN A 88 -10.88 4.73 13.27
N GLU A 89 -10.15 4.99 12.18
CA GLU A 89 -10.73 5.49 10.93
C GLU A 89 -11.79 4.53 10.37
N ILE A 90 -11.50 3.23 10.31
CA ILE A 90 -12.48 2.23 9.84
C ILE A 90 -13.71 2.20 10.73
N SER A 91 -13.53 2.11 12.05
CA SER A 91 -14.65 2.05 12.99
C SER A 91 -15.55 3.29 12.89
N SER A 92 -14.95 4.47 12.70
CA SER A 92 -15.65 5.73 12.49
C SER A 92 -16.48 5.72 11.20
N VAL A 93 -15.89 5.26 10.08
CA VAL A 93 -16.59 5.14 8.78
C VAL A 93 -17.76 4.15 8.86
N LEU A 94 -17.61 3.07 9.63
CA LEU A 94 -18.67 2.08 9.85
C LEU A 94 -19.72 2.52 10.87
N GLY A 95 -19.48 3.62 11.60
CA GLY A 95 -20.36 4.08 12.69
C GLY A 95 -20.38 3.14 13.91
N ILE A 96 -19.33 2.33 14.08
CA ILE A 96 -19.20 1.36 15.17
C ILE A 96 -18.22 1.94 16.21
N PRO A 97 -18.51 1.84 17.53
CA PRO A 97 -17.53 2.20 18.55
C PRO A 97 -16.21 1.43 18.37
N PHE A 98 -15.08 2.13 18.46
CA PHE A 98 -13.75 1.56 18.24
C PHE A 98 -13.50 0.26 19.02
N GLU A 99 -13.83 0.23 20.32
CA GLU A 99 -13.68 -0.96 21.16
C GLU A 99 -14.53 -2.15 20.69
N THR A 100 -15.75 -1.88 20.20
CA THR A 100 -16.62 -2.90 19.61
C THR A 100 -15.99 -3.45 18.33
N TYR A 101 -15.49 -2.57 17.46
CA TYR A 101 -14.82 -2.97 16.23
C TYR A 101 -13.60 -3.88 16.51
N LEU A 102 -12.74 -3.53 17.47
CA LEU A 102 -11.60 -4.35 17.85
C LEU A 102 -12.03 -5.74 18.33
N LYS A 103 -13.06 -5.80 19.18
CA LYS A 103 -13.57 -7.04 19.75
C LYS A 103 -14.17 -7.96 18.68
N GLU A 104 -15.01 -7.42 17.80
CA GLU A 104 -15.69 -8.19 16.75
C GLU A 104 -14.72 -8.72 15.69
N ASN A 105 -13.62 -8.02 15.44
CA ASN A 105 -12.60 -8.43 14.47
C ASN A 105 -11.42 -9.18 15.11
N HIS A 106 -11.50 -9.51 16.40
CA HIS A 106 -10.45 -10.20 17.16
C HIS A 106 -9.07 -9.52 17.07
N ILE A 107 -9.04 -8.18 17.08
CA ILE A 107 -7.82 -7.38 16.94
C ILE A 107 -7.21 -7.09 18.33
N THR A 108 -5.91 -7.34 18.47
CA THR A 108 -5.11 -6.94 19.66
C THR A 108 -4.02 -5.95 19.24
N LEU A 109 -3.92 -4.82 19.95
CA LEU A 109 -2.95 -3.74 19.69
C LEU A 109 -1.91 -3.63 20.79
#